data_AF-A0A355DV00-F1
#
_entry.id   AF-A0A355DV00-F1
#
_cell.length_a   1.000
_cell.length_b   1.000
_cell.length_c   1.000
_cell.angle_alpha   90.00
_cell.angle_beta   90.00
_cell.angle_gamma   90.00
#
_symmetry.space_group_name_H-M   'P 1'
#
loop_
_entity.id
_entity.type
_entity.pdbx_description
1 polymer ?
#
loop_
_entity_poly.entity_id
_entity_poly.type
_entity_poly.pdbx_seq_one_letter_code
_entity_poly.pdbx_strand_id
1 'polypeptide(L)' 'NVSGTPSFYEVTIQPERLSLGDGTRQCLIQLGMEGRADIISREETVLQFLLRKARLITDL' A
#
# COMPACT_ATOMS: atom_id res chain seq x y z
N ASN A 1 24.77 6.08 -25.66
CA ASN A 1 23.76 6.58 -24.71
C ASN A 1 22.60 5.61 -24.62
N VAL A 2 22.57 4.77 -23.59
CA VAL A 2 21.42 3.90 -23.34
C VAL A 2 20.48 4.65 -22.40
N SER A 3 19.43 5.22 -22.95
CA SER A 3 18.33 5.81 -22.19
C SER A 3 17.41 4.68 -21.76
N GLY A 4 17.57 4.17 -20.55
CA GLY A 4 16.67 3.16 -19.98
C GLY A 4 15.33 3.79 -19.63
N THR A 5 14.27 3.40 -20.34
CA THR A 5 12.90 3.74 -19.98
C THR A 5 12.56 3.04 -18.66
N PRO A 6 12.10 3.77 -17.61
CA PRO A 6 11.67 3.13 -16.39
C PRO A 6 10.47 2.21 -16.67
N SER A 7 10.54 0.98 -16.16
CA SER A 7 9.42 0.04 -16.24
C SER A 7 8.35 0.44 -15.25
N PHE A 8 7.15 0.76 -15.75
CA PHE A 8 5.98 0.99 -14.92
C PHE A 8 5.15 -0.28 -14.81
N TYR A 9 4.52 -0.47 -13.65
CA TYR A 9 3.52 -1.51 -13.43
C TYR A 9 2.15 -0.85 -13.37
N GLU A 10 1.21 -1.36 -14.15
CA GLU A 10 -0.20 -1.00 -14.06
C GLU A 10 -0.92 -2.05 -13.22
N VAL A 11 -1.69 -1.58 -12.24
CA VAL A 11 -2.46 -2.44 -11.33
C VAL A 11 -3.86 -1.88 -11.14
N THR A 12 -4.84 -2.77 -11.05
CA THR A 12 -6.21 -2.41 -10.65
C THR A 12 -6.38 -2.71 -9.17
N ILE A 13 -6.73 -1.69 -8.38
CA ILE A 13 -7.01 -1.83 -6.95
C ILE A 13 -8.52 -2.00 -6.76
N GLN A 14 -8.94 -3.14 -6.20
CA GLN A 14 -10.33 -3.36 -5.83
C GLN A 14 -10.51 -3.12 -4.33
N PRO A 15 -11.38 -2.18 -3.92
CA PRO A 15 -11.64 -1.96 -2.50
C PRO A 15 -12.45 -3.12 -1.92
N GLU A 16 -12.18 -3.47 -0.67
CA GLU A 16 -12.96 -4.50 0.06
C GLU A 16 -14.43 -4.09 0.25
N ARG A 17 -14.69 -2.77 0.33
CA ARG A 17 -16.02 -2.18 0.48
C ARG A 17 -16.16 -0.96 -0.40
N LEU A 18 -17.33 -0.80 -1.03
CA LEU A 18 -17.68 0.39 -1.82
C LEU A 18 -18.22 1.55 -0.96
N SER A 19 -17.88 1.58 0.33
CA SER A 19 -18.24 2.65 1.24
C SER A 19 -17.01 3.20 1.96
N LEU A 20 -16.87 4.52 1.98
CA LEU A 20 -15.84 5.27 2.70
C LEU A 20 -16.52 6.05 3.82
N GLY A 21 -15.98 6.00 5.04
CA GLY A 21 -16.64 6.65 6.15
C GLY A 21 -16.09 6.30 7.52
N ASP A 22 -16.45 7.12 8.49
CA ASP A 22 -16.11 6.93 9.90
C ASP A 22 -17.40 6.83 10.74
N GLY A 23 -17.48 5.76 11.53
CA GLY A 23 -18.66 5.40 12.31
C GLY A 23 -19.93 5.36 11.46
N THR A 24 -20.90 6.21 11.81
CA THR A 24 -22.21 6.32 11.16
C THR A 24 -22.20 7.11 9.86
N ARG A 25 -21.12 7.85 9.56
CA ARG A 25 -21.00 8.65 8.34
C ARG A 25 -20.37 7.79 7.26
N GLN A 26 -21.20 7.08 6.50
CA GLN A 26 -20.79 6.25 5.38
C GLN A 26 -21.21 6.90 4.06
N CYS A 27 -20.29 7.00 3.12
CA CYS A 27 -20.52 7.49 1.76
C CYS A 27 -20.22 6.37 0.77
N LEU A 28 -21.08 6.17 -0.24
CA LEU A 28 -20.81 5.22 -1.30
C LEU A 28 -19.79 5.79 -2.29
N ILE A 29 -18.85 4.96 -2.73
CA ILE A 29 -17.92 5.28 -3.82
C ILE A 29 -18.71 5.25 -5.13
N GLN A 30 -18.64 6.35 -5.88
CA GLN A 30 -19.25 6.48 -7.20
C GLN A 30 -18.18 6.60 -8.29
N LEU A 31 -18.57 6.21 -9.50
CA LEU A 31 -17.72 6.36 -10.67
C LEU A 31 -17.43 7.84 -10.95
N GLY A 32 -16.20 8.14 -11.34
CA GLY A 32 -15.75 9.51 -11.62
C GLY A 32 -15.31 10.30 -10.38
N MET A 33 -15.38 9.71 -9.18
CA MET A 33 -14.76 10.32 -8.00
C MET A 33 -13.24 10.31 -8.10
N GLU A 34 -12.61 11.44 -7.78
CA GLU A 34 -11.18 11.50 -7.52
C GLU A 34 -10.91 10.99 -6.10
N GLY A 35 -10.01 10.02 -5.97
CA GLY A 35 -9.68 9.38 -4.70
C GLY A 35 -8.18 9.23 -4.54
N ARG A 36 -7.75 9.17 -3.28
CA ARG A 36 -6.36 8.84 -2.91
C ARG A 36 -6.36 7.50 -2.20
N ALA A 37 -5.45 6.62 -2.61
CA ALA A 37 -5.14 5.38 -1.91
C ALA A 37 -3.64 5.34 -1.64
N ASP A 38 -3.25 5.05 -0.41
CA ASP A 38 -1.85 4.83 -0.06
C ASP A 38 -1.56 3.31 -0.15
N ILE A 39 -0.49 2.94 -0.87
CA ILE A 39 -0.09 1.53 -1.02
C ILE A 39 0.95 1.21 0.04
N ILE A 40 0.59 0.35 0.98
CA ILE A 40 1.51 -0.15 2.01
C ILE A 40 2.16 -1.44 1.48
N SER A 41 3.43 -1.37 1.03
CA SER A 41 4.13 -2.53 0.46
C SER A 41 4.46 -3.63 1.48
N ARG A 42 4.45 -3.30 2.77
CA ARG A 42 4.70 -4.25 3.86
C ARG A 42 4.10 -3.72 5.16
N GLU A 43 3.21 -4.51 5.75
CA GLU A 43 2.69 -4.28 7.09
C GLU A 43 3.36 -5.27 8.06
N GLU A 44 3.93 -4.76 9.15
CA GLU A 44 4.58 -5.59 10.17
C GLU A 44 4.48 -4.94 11.55
N THR A 45 4.51 -5.76 12.61
CA THR A 45 4.59 -5.25 13.99
C THR A 45 5.99 -4.72 14.31
N VAL A 46 6.09 -3.88 15.34
CA VAL A 46 7.39 -3.38 15.84
C VAL A 46 8.33 -4.53 16.21
N LEU A 47 7.82 -5.58 16.88
CA LEU A 47 8.64 -6.73 17.26
C LEU A 47 9.16 -7.50 16.03
N GLN A 48 8.29 -7.79 15.05
CA GLN A 48 8.70 -8.46 13.81
C GLN A 48 9.73 -7.64 13.02
N PHE A 49 9.54 -6.31 12.95
CA PHE A 49 10.49 -5.39 12.35
C PHE A 49 11.87 -5.50 13.00
N LEU A 50 11.93 -5.46 14.35
CA LEU A 50 13.19 -5.54 15.10
C LEU A 50 13.88 -6.89 14.89
N LEU A 51 13.15 -8.01 15.00
CA LEU A 51 13.72 -9.35 14.77
C LEU A 51 14.24 -9.52 13.34
N ARG A 52 13.53 -9.01 12.34
CA ARG A 52 13.97 -9.02 10.94
C ARG A 52 15.25 -8.22 10.74
N LYS A 53 15.37 -7.05 11.39
CA LYS A 53 16.58 -6.22 11.35
C LYS A 53 17.73 -6.86 12.10
N ALA A 54 17.47 -7.51 13.24
CA ALA A 54 18.49 -8.24 13.99
C ALA A 54 19.11 -9.37 13.17
N ARG A 55 18.31 -10.16 12.44
CA ARG A 55 18.82 -11.20 11.53
C ARG A 55 19.79 -10.63 10.48
N LEU A 56 19.48 -9.46 9.91
CA LEU A 56 20.34 -8.80 8.93
C LEU A 56 21.68 -8.32 9.52
N ILE A 57 21.74 -8.11 10.84
CA ILE A 57 22.97 -7.69 11.54
C ILE A 57 23.80 -8.91 11.93
N THR A 58 23.15 -10.06 12.22
CA THR A 58 23.83 -11.29 12.64
C THR A 58 24.31 -12.17 11.48
N ASP A 59 23.83 -11.94 10.25
CA ASP A 59 24.29 -12.63 9.02
C ASP A 59 25.59 -11.99 8.44
N LEU A 60 26.39 -11.27 9.25
CA LEU A 60 27.74 -10.78 8.93
C LEU A 60 28.80 -11.53 9.73
#